data_AF-A0A1V5LA89-F1
#
_entry.id   AF-A0A1V5LA89-F1
#
_cell.length_a   1.000
_cell.length_b   1.000
_cell.length_c   1.000
_cell.angle_alpha   90.00
_cell.angle_beta   90.00
_cell.angle_gamma   90.00
#
_symmetry.space_group_name_H-M   'P 1'
#
loop_
_entity.id
_entity.type
_entity.pdbx_description
1 polymer ?
#
loop_
_entity_poly.entity_id
_entity_poly.type
_entity_poly.pdbx_seq_one_letter_code
_entity_poly.pdbx_strand_id
1 'polypeptide(L)'
;MIEKGSVNANNHMNSVKDNLIIHAEELYEIANKVAMNTRLSEANIADKCNYLINASDEMLARSKEIGANFTNVSEKFSKDTLSAIENVDTANSKVQKLIVEIEEVSSKSVSSVEEVKGVVKSQTDEIMESSKQVVVSMKDIATELKSHFDVLKDSSIVSNDNIKSVGNNIVSQSEQLNKITANAKEAFDGLNQIMKNNTKDLDQASLNSSRQLKAITEGVIELSKSFEDVAKRGTSLVKGVSEDFRETIANMSENSEKISLNIKDAGENVFKHADALDGTAKAVSLRLSEILEVITANSSALADISDKAITSAEKLEESVGEQVNVLIDVSKRADSHVKELENRLKEATQDRFLKEASLIFEKLKSMSVDITRAFTPEVEEELWKKYYEGDHSSFMRHLAKILDKKKIANLKKNFEKDEKFREIVISYMSEFELILSKARSSERADVLIAILTGSDAGRLYMVLARALSSKDN
;
A
#
# COMPACT_ATOMS: atom_id res chain seq x y z
N MET A 1 35.27 -63.22 -143.27
CA MET A 1 34.35 -62.44 -142.41
C MET A 1 34.19 -63.01 -140.98
N ILE A 2 35.02 -63.98 -140.57
CA ILE A 2 34.96 -64.63 -139.24
C ILE A 2 36.01 -64.03 -138.25
N GLU A 3 37.02 -63.32 -138.75
CA GLU A 3 38.13 -62.77 -137.96
C GLU A 3 37.79 -61.47 -137.20
N LYS A 4 36.79 -60.69 -137.64
CA LYS A 4 36.35 -59.45 -136.94
C LYS A 4 35.41 -59.70 -135.75
N GLY A 5 34.71 -60.84 -135.70
CA GLY A 5 33.81 -61.20 -134.59
C GLY A 5 34.56 -61.70 -133.35
N SER A 6 35.67 -62.40 -133.55
CA SER A 6 36.53 -62.89 -132.46
C SER A 6 37.28 -61.75 -131.74
N VAL A 7 37.77 -60.76 -132.49
CA VAL A 7 38.49 -59.60 -131.91
C VAL A 7 37.55 -58.69 -131.09
N ASN A 8 36.30 -58.48 -131.53
CA ASN A 8 35.37 -57.62 -130.82
C ASN A 8 34.81 -58.28 -129.53
N ALA A 9 34.57 -59.60 -129.56
CA ALA A 9 34.23 -60.36 -128.37
C ALA A 9 35.38 -60.39 -127.35
N ASN A 10 36.63 -60.50 -127.81
CA ASN A 10 37.81 -60.50 -126.95
C ASN A 10 38.04 -59.12 -126.27
N ASN A 11 37.81 -58.02 -126.99
CA ASN A 11 37.91 -56.67 -126.42
C ASN A 11 36.77 -56.36 -125.43
N HIS A 12 35.54 -56.84 -125.70
CA HIS A 12 34.43 -56.69 -124.76
C HIS A 12 34.65 -57.54 -123.49
N MET A 13 35.19 -58.75 -123.65
CA MET A 13 35.52 -59.63 -122.52
C MET A 13 36.68 -59.09 -121.67
N ASN A 14 37.67 -58.42 -122.29
CA ASN A 14 38.70 -57.70 -121.55
C ASN A 14 38.15 -56.46 -120.82
N SER A 15 37.27 -55.67 -121.45
CA SER A 15 36.62 -54.53 -120.79
C SER A 15 35.72 -54.93 -119.62
N VAL A 16 35.00 -56.06 -119.74
CA VAL A 16 34.20 -56.63 -118.65
C VAL A 16 35.11 -57.16 -117.55
N LYS A 17 36.21 -57.82 -117.88
CA LYS A 17 37.22 -58.28 -116.91
C LYS A 17 37.84 -57.10 -116.15
N ASP A 18 38.23 -56.03 -116.84
CA ASP A 18 38.81 -54.84 -116.22
C ASP A 18 37.77 -54.12 -115.35
N ASN A 19 36.51 -54.03 -115.77
CA ASN A 19 35.42 -53.50 -114.94
C ASN A 19 35.17 -54.35 -113.69
N LEU A 20 35.22 -55.68 -113.80
CA LEU A 20 35.06 -56.60 -112.67
C LEU A 20 36.24 -56.50 -111.70
N ILE A 21 37.46 -56.27 -112.19
CA ILE A 21 38.64 -56.02 -111.35
C ILE A 21 38.46 -54.70 -110.59
N ILE A 22 38.07 -53.62 -111.27
CA ILE A 22 37.82 -52.32 -110.66
C ILE A 22 36.69 -52.41 -109.62
N HIS A 23 35.57 -53.06 -109.93
CA HIS A 23 34.48 -53.24 -108.97
C HIS A 23 34.87 -54.14 -107.79
N ALA A 24 35.72 -55.14 -107.99
CA ALA A 24 36.24 -55.97 -106.91
C ALA A 24 37.20 -55.17 -106.00
N GLU A 25 38.03 -54.30 -106.56
CA GLU A 25 38.89 -53.39 -105.81
C GLU A 25 38.07 -52.34 -105.03
N GLU A 26 37.05 -51.72 -105.65
CA GLU A 26 36.14 -50.79 -104.99
C GLU A 26 35.33 -51.47 -103.87
N LEU A 27 34.82 -52.68 -104.10
CA LEU A 27 34.13 -53.47 -103.07
C LEU A 27 35.08 -53.85 -101.92
N TYR A 28 36.34 -54.17 -102.22
CA TYR A 28 37.35 -54.45 -101.21
C TYR A 28 37.69 -53.20 -100.38
N GLU A 29 37.78 -52.03 -101.02
CA GLU A 29 38.02 -50.77 -100.33
C GLU A 29 36.82 -50.34 -99.46
N ILE A 30 35.59 -50.50 -99.99
CA ILE A 30 34.35 -50.27 -99.23
C ILE A 30 34.24 -51.24 -98.06
N ALA A 31 34.48 -52.53 -98.27
CA ALA A 31 34.47 -53.53 -97.21
C ALA A 31 35.50 -53.21 -96.11
N ASN A 32 36.70 -52.74 -96.48
CA ASN A 32 37.71 -52.29 -95.53
C ASN A 32 37.29 -51.02 -94.78
N LYS A 33 36.72 -50.02 -95.45
CA LYS A 33 36.19 -48.81 -94.80
C LYS A 33 35.04 -49.14 -93.84
N VAL A 34 34.14 -50.05 -94.23
CA VAL A 34 33.05 -50.53 -93.38
C VAL A 34 33.62 -51.28 -92.18
N ALA A 35 34.55 -52.22 -92.38
CA ALA A 35 35.18 -52.95 -91.29
C ALA A 35 35.94 -52.03 -90.31
N MET A 36 36.64 -51.02 -90.84
CA MET A 36 37.33 -50.01 -90.04
C MET A 36 36.34 -49.12 -89.26
N ASN A 37 35.26 -48.66 -89.90
CA ASN A 37 34.20 -47.91 -89.23
C ASN A 37 33.46 -48.74 -88.18
N THR A 38 33.23 -50.03 -88.43
CA THR A 38 32.64 -50.95 -87.44
C THR A 38 33.56 -51.11 -86.23
N ARG A 39 34.87 -51.31 -86.43
CA ARG A 39 35.84 -51.38 -85.31
C ARG A 39 35.93 -50.07 -84.52
N LEU A 40 35.94 -48.92 -85.21
CA LEU A 40 35.91 -47.60 -84.57
C LEU A 40 34.60 -47.36 -83.80
N SER A 41 33.47 -47.80 -84.34
CA SER A 41 32.17 -47.73 -83.67
C SER A 41 32.13 -48.64 -82.44
N GLU A 42 32.65 -49.86 -82.55
CA GLU A 42 32.74 -50.83 -81.46
C GLU A 42 33.63 -50.32 -80.31
N ALA A 43 34.78 -49.73 -80.64
CA ALA A 43 35.65 -49.08 -79.66
C ALA A 43 34.97 -47.87 -78.98
N ASN A 44 34.31 -47.00 -79.75
CA ASN A 44 33.57 -45.86 -79.19
C ASN A 44 32.39 -46.30 -78.31
N ILE A 45 31.70 -47.39 -78.66
CA ILE A 45 30.62 -47.96 -77.86
C ILE A 45 31.19 -48.55 -76.58
N ALA A 46 32.30 -49.29 -76.65
CA ALA A 46 32.97 -49.84 -75.48
C ALA A 46 33.42 -48.74 -74.50
N ASP A 47 34.02 -47.65 -75.00
CA ASP A 47 34.42 -46.51 -74.19
C ASP A 47 33.22 -45.80 -73.54
N LYS A 48 32.12 -45.61 -74.29
CA LYS A 48 30.87 -45.05 -73.74
C LYS A 48 30.23 -45.97 -72.71
N CYS A 49 30.23 -47.28 -72.93
CA CYS A 49 29.74 -48.26 -71.96
C CYS A 49 30.57 -48.22 -70.68
N ASN A 50 31.90 -48.16 -70.78
CA ASN A 50 32.78 -48.03 -69.61
C ASN A 50 32.56 -46.71 -68.86
N TYR A 51 32.39 -45.60 -69.57
CA TYR A 51 32.05 -44.32 -68.94
C TYR A 51 30.71 -44.36 -68.22
N LEU A 52 29.68 -44.98 -68.82
CA LEU A 52 28.37 -45.16 -68.20
C LEU A 52 28.42 -46.07 -66.97
N ILE A 53 29.21 -47.14 -66.99
CA ILE A 53 29.42 -48.03 -65.85
C ILE A 53 30.07 -47.26 -64.70
N ASN A 54 31.17 -46.55 -64.97
CA ASN A 54 31.86 -45.76 -63.94
C ASN A 54 30.96 -44.65 -63.38
N ALA A 55 30.20 -43.96 -64.23
CA ALA A 55 29.25 -42.94 -63.79
C ALA A 55 28.10 -43.53 -62.96
N SER A 56 27.63 -44.73 -63.31
CA SER A 56 26.62 -45.46 -62.53
C SER A 56 27.16 -45.89 -61.17
N ASP A 57 28.41 -46.36 -61.10
CA ASP A 57 29.07 -46.75 -59.85
C ASP A 57 29.30 -45.54 -58.94
N GLU A 58 29.73 -44.40 -59.49
CA GLU A 58 29.82 -43.14 -58.73
C GLU A 58 28.45 -42.66 -58.24
N MET A 59 27.41 -42.77 -59.08
CA MET A 59 26.03 -42.42 -58.70
C MET A 59 25.51 -43.32 -57.57
N LEU A 60 25.79 -44.63 -57.62
CA LEU A 60 25.43 -45.57 -56.57
C LEU A 60 26.17 -45.26 -55.25
N ALA A 61 27.45 -44.91 -55.32
CA ALA A 61 28.22 -44.49 -54.15
C ALA A 61 27.64 -43.22 -53.51
N ARG A 62 27.37 -42.18 -54.31
CA ARG A 62 26.73 -40.94 -53.83
C ARG A 62 25.34 -41.18 -53.27
N SER A 63 24.54 -42.05 -53.90
CA SER A 63 23.21 -42.41 -53.41
C SER A 63 23.27 -43.09 -52.03
N LYS A 64 24.23 -43.99 -51.84
CA LYS A 64 24.48 -44.61 -50.52
C LYS A 64 24.92 -43.59 -49.47
N GLU A 65 25.80 -42.65 -49.84
CA GLU A 65 26.26 -41.58 -48.96
C GLU A 65 25.11 -40.63 -48.56
N ILE A 66 24.27 -40.23 -49.52
CA ILE A 66 23.07 -39.44 -49.27
C ILE A 66 22.10 -40.19 -48.35
N GLY A 67 21.89 -41.49 -48.59
CA GLY A 67 21.06 -42.33 -47.73
C GLY A 67 21.58 -42.37 -46.29
N ALA A 68 22.88 -42.59 -46.12
CA ALA A 68 23.50 -42.61 -44.78
C ALA A 68 23.41 -41.24 -44.07
N ASN A 69 23.66 -40.15 -44.80
CA ASN A 69 23.52 -38.79 -44.27
C ASN A 69 22.06 -38.49 -43.89
N PHE A 70 21.09 -38.92 -44.71
CA PHE A 70 19.68 -38.74 -44.43
C PHE A 70 19.25 -39.52 -43.18
N THR A 71 19.69 -40.76 -43.02
CA THR A 71 19.44 -41.55 -41.80
C THR A 71 20.02 -40.87 -40.56
N ASN A 72 21.27 -40.40 -40.62
CA ASN A 72 21.92 -39.73 -39.50
C ASN A 72 21.22 -38.40 -39.13
N VAL A 73 20.85 -37.59 -40.13
CA VAL A 73 20.07 -36.36 -39.91
C VAL A 73 18.69 -36.68 -39.34
N SER A 74 18.02 -37.73 -39.81
CA SER A 74 16.71 -38.16 -39.31
C SER A 74 16.78 -38.63 -37.85
N GLU A 75 17.79 -39.43 -37.49
CA GLU A 75 18.01 -39.87 -36.11
C GLU A 75 18.31 -38.69 -35.19
N LYS A 76 19.20 -37.78 -35.60
CA LYS A 76 19.50 -36.57 -34.83
C LYS A 76 18.27 -35.69 -34.67
N PHE A 77 17.50 -35.46 -35.74
CA PHE A 77 16.27 -34.69 -35.71
C PHE A 77 15.23 -35.30 -34.78
N SER A 78 15.08 -36.63 -34.80
CA SER A 78 14.16 -37.35 -33.90
C SER A 78 14.58 -37.19 -32.44
N LYS A 79 15.88 -37.32 -32.14
CA LYS A 79 16.43 -37.11 -30.80
C LYS A 79 16.24 -35.68 -30.29
N ASP A 80 16.54 -34.69 -31.12
CA ASP A 80 16.38 -33.27 -30.77
C ASP A 80 14.90 -32.93 -30.57
N THR A 81 13.99 -33.51 -31.36
CA THR A 81 12.55 -33.36 -31.21
C THR A 81 12.05 -33.96 -29.90
N LEU A 82 12.51 -35.17 -29.54
CA LEU A 82 12.16 -35.80 -28.26
C LEU A 82 12.65 -34.97 -27.06
N SER A 83 13.87 -34.46 -27.12
CA SER A 83 14.40 -33.59 -26.06
C SER A 83 13.62 -32.26 -25.97
N ALA A 84 13.19 -31.70 -27.10
CA ALA A 84 12.34 -30.50 -27.11
C ALA A 84 10.98 -30.77 -26.46
N ILE A 85 10.35 -31.92 -26.73
CA ILE A 85 9.09 -32.33 -26.09
C ILE A 85 9.27 -32.47 -24.58
N GLU A 86 10.34 -33.15 -24.13
CA GLU A 86 10.63 -33.32 -22.70
C GLU A 86 10.85 -31.98 -21.97
N ASN A 87 11.55 -31.04 -22.63
CA ASN A 87 11.74 -29.70 -22.10
C ASN A 87 10.42 -28.90 -22.01
N VAL A 88 9.53 -29.04 -23.01
CA VAL A 88 8.20 -28.42 -23.00
C VAL A 88 7.34 -29.01 -21.89
N ASP A 89 7.35 -30.34 -21.70
CA ASP A 89 6.61 -30.99 -20.61
C ASP A 89 7.13 -30.55 -19.24
N THR A 90 8.46 -30.46 -19.09
CA THR A 90 9.08 -29.95 -17.86
C THR A 90 8.68 -28.50 -17.59
N ALA A 91 8.70 -27.64 -18.62
CA ALA A 91 8.26 -26.25 -18.51
C ALA A 91 6.78 -26.17 -18.14
N ASN A 92 5.93 -26.98 -18.77
CA ASN A 92 4.50 -27.04 -18.48
C ASN A 92 4.25 -27.49 -17.03
N SER A 93 4.95 -28.51 -16.53
CA SER A 93 4.83 -28.92 -15.12
C SER A 93 5.24 -27.83 -14.13
N LYS A 94 6.26 -27.04 -14.45
CA LYS A 94 6.71 -25.91 -13.61
C LYS A 94 5.68 -24.79 -13.62
N VAL A 95 5.10 -24.48 -14.78
CA VAL A 95 4.02 -23.50 -14.91
C VAL A 95 2.79 -23.93 -14.13
N GLN A 96 2.38 -25.19 -14.23
CA GLN A 96 1.26 -25.74 -13.46
C GLN A 96 1.51 -25.64 -11.95
N LYS A 97 2.72 -25.95 -11.49
CA LYS A 97 3.09 -25.79 -10.07
C LYS A 97 3.02 -24.34 -9.61
N LEU A 98 3.53 -23.41 -10.41
CA LEU A 98 3.47 -21.97 -10.12
C LEU A 98 2.03 -21.45 -10.05
N ILE A 99 1.13 -21.95 -10.90
CA ILE A 99 -0.30 -21.60 -10.84
C ILE A 99 -0.90 -22.01 -9.50
N VAL A 100 -0.65 -23.24 -9.05
CA VAL A 100 -1.14 -23.74 -7.74
C VAL A 100 -0.57 -22.93 -6.58
N GLU A 101 0.73 -22.64 -6.59
CA GLU A 101 1.38 -21.82 -5.55
C GLU A 101 0.80 -20.39 -5.52
N ILE A 102 0.52 -19.80 -6.68
CA ILE A 102 -0.12 -18.47 -6.79
C ILE A 102 -1.56 -18.51 -6.25
N GLU A 103 -2.34 -19.53 -6.59
CA GLU A 103 -3.71 -19.70 -6.08
C GLU A 103 -3.73 -19.81 -4.54
N GLU A 104 -2.82 -20.59 -3.96
CA GLU A 104 -2.69 -20.76 -2.52
C GLU A 104 -2.28 -19.45 -1.82
N VAL A 105 -1.24 -18.77 -2.32
CA VAL A 105 -0.77 -17.50 -1.77
C VAL A 105 -1.82 -16.40 -1.91
N SER A 106 -2.55 -16.36 -3.02
CA SER A 106 -3.63 -15.42 -3.26
C SER A 106 -4.79 -15.65 -2.29
N SER A 107 -5.22 -16.91 -2.11
CA SER A 107 -6.26 -17.28 -1.15
C SER A 107 -5.89 -16.88 0.28
N LYS A 108 -4.65 -17.17 0.69
CA LYS A 108 -4.15 -16.78 2.01
C LYS A 108 -4.11 -15.26 2.19
N SER A 109 -3.70 -14.53 1.16
CA SER A 109 -3.67 -13.06 1.18
C SER A 109 -5.08 -12.47 1.32
N VAL A 110 -6.06 -13.01 0.61
CA VAL A 110 -7.47 -12.59 0.74
C VAL A 110 -7.98 -12.83 2.16
N SER A 111 -7.73 -14.00 2.73
CA SER A 111 -8.12 -14.32 4.11
C SER A 111 -7.48 -13.36 5.12
N SER A 112 -6.18 -13.07 4.98
CA SER A 112 -5.49 -12.13 5.87
C SER A 112 -6.05 -10.70 5.75
N VAL A 113 -6.42 -10.27 4.54
CA VAL A 113 -7.05 -8.95 4.34
C VAL A 113 -8.43 -8.88 5.00
N GLU A 114 -9.22 -9.96 4.95
CA GLU A 114 -10.51 -10.04 5.64
C GLU A 114 -10.35 -10.01 7.17
N GLU A 115 -9.36 -10.71 7.71
CA GLU A 115 -9.04 -10.70 9.14
C GLU A 115 -8.63 -9.30 9.61
N VAL A 116 -7.70 -8.66 8.89
CA VAL A 116 -7.26 -7.27 9.18
C VAL A 116 -8.44 -6.31 9.12
N LYS A 117 -9.32 -6.44 8.11
CA LYS A 117 -10.53 -5.62 8.01
C LYS A 117 -11.45 -5.81 9.23
N GLY A 118 -11.58 -7.04 9.73
CA GLY A 118 -12.34 -7.35 10.94
C GLY A 118 -11.74 -6.68 12.18
N VAL A 119 -10.44 -6.83 12.38
CA VAL A 119 -9.71 -6.25 13.53
C VAL A 119 -9.79 -4.72 13.52
N VAL A 120 -9.53 -4.08 12.37
CA VAL A 120 -9.60 -2.62 12.23
C VAL A 120 -11.02 -2.11 12.52
N LYS A 121 -12.05 -2.83 12.06
CA LYS A 121 -13.44 -2.46 12.36
C LYS A 121 -13.75 -2.57 13.85
N SER A 122 -13.37 -3.68 14.50
CA SER A 122 -13.58 -3.89 15.94
C SER A 122 -12.90 -2.80 16.78
N GLN A 123 -11.62 -2.50 16.47
CA GLN A 123 -10.88 -1.44 17.16
C GLN A 123 -11.51 -0.06 16.96
N THR A 124 -12.02 0.23 15.76
CA THR A 124 -12.71 1.50 15.48
C THR A 124 -13.99 1.63 16.31
N ASP A 125 -14.76 0.55 16.42
CA ASP A 125 -15.99 0.52 17.23
C ASP A 125 -15.68 0.69 18.73
N GLU A 126 -14.64 0.02 19.25
CA GLU A 126 -14.18 0.15 20.63
C GLU A 126 -13.70 1.58 20.96
N ILE A 127 -12.90 2.19 20.07
CA ILE A 127 -12.46 3.58 20.22
C ILE A 127 -13.66 4.52 20.23
N MET A 128 -14.63 4.31 19.35
CA MET A 128 -15.83 5.15 19.28
C MET A 128 -16.66 5.05 20.56
N GLU A 129 -16.80 3.85 21.13
CA GLU A 129 -17.54 3.65 22.37
C GLU A 129 -16.81 4.22 23.59
N SER A 130 -15.50 3.98 23.70
CA SER A 130 -14.67 4.58 24.75
C SER A 130 -14.70 6.11 24.68
N SER A 131 -14.68 6.68 23.47
CA SER A 131 -14.79 8.13 23.25
C SER A 131 -16.13 8.69 23.74
N LYS A 132 -17.25 8.02 23.44
CA LYS A 132 -18.56 8.40 23.96
C LYS A 132 -18.59 8.36 25.49
N GLN A 133 -18.02 7.32 26.10
CA GLN A 133 -17.98 7.20 27.55
C GLN A 133 -17.19 8.34 28.19
N VAL A 134 -16.03 8.72 27.62
CA VAL A 134 -15.24 9.88 28.07
C VAL A 134 -16.05 11.18 27.98
N VAL A 135 -16.80 11.39 26.90
CA VAL A 135 -17.64 12.59 26.75
C VAL A 135 -18.74 12.63 27.82
N VAL A 136 -19.38 11.50 28.12
CA VAL A 136 -20.39 11.41 29.19
C VAL A 136 -19.75 11.69 30.56
N SER A 137 -18.65 11.02 30.89
CA SER A 137 -17.96 11.24 32.17
C SER A 137 -17.48 12.68 32.35
N MET A 138 -16.99 13.33 31.28
CA MET A 138 -16.62 14.75 31.35
C MET A 138 -17.81 15.67 31.60
N LYS A 139 -18.97 15.35 31.02
CA LYS A 139 -20.21 16.10 31.28
C LYS A 139 -20.67 15.95 32.72
N ASP A 140 -20.57 14.74 33.28
CA ASP A 140 -20.94 14.47 34.67
C ASP A 140 -20.00 15.20 35.64
N ILE A 141 -18.68 15.14 35.42
CA ILE A 141 -17.69 15.89 36.21
C ILE A 141 -17.95 17.40 36.15
N ALA A 142 -18.21 17.95 34.96
CA ALA A 142 -18.51 19.37 34.81
C ALA A 142 -19.77 19.78 35.58
N THR A 143 -20.78 18.90 35.63
CA THR A 143 -22.02 19.13 36.37
C THR A 143 -21.79 19.09 37.89
N GLU A 144 -21.01 18.10 38.35
CA GLU A 144 -20.65 17.95 39.77
C GLU A 144 -19.80 19.14 40.26
N LEU A 145 -18.79 19.54 39.49
CA LEU A 145 -17.97 20.73 39.78
C LEU A 145 -18.81 21.99 39.88
N LYS A 146 -19.81 22.15 39.00
CA LYS A 146 -20.71 23.29 39.05
C LYS A 146 -21.58 23.26 40.31
N SER A 147 -22.12 22.10 40.69
CA SER A 147 -22.88 21.93 41.92
C SER A 147 -22.05 22.26 43.16
N HIS A 148 -20.81 21.76 43.24
CA HIS A 148 -19.89 22.10 44.33
C HIS A 148 -19.59 23.59 44.40
N PHE A 149 -19.42 24.26 43.26
CA PHE A 149 -19.19 25.70 43.21
C PHE A 149 -20.37 26.50 43.76
N ASP A 150 -21.60 26.09 43.42
CA ASP A 150 -22.82 26.73 43.91
C ASP A 150 -22.97 26.53 45.43
N VAL A 151 -22.74 25.32 45.94
CA VAL A 151 -22.77 25.02 47.39
C VAL A 151 -21.72 25.84 48.14
N LEU A 152 -20.50 25.95 47.59
CA LEU A 152 -19.42 26.73 48.20
C LEU A 152 -19.79 28.23 48.25
N LYS A 153 -20.36 28.75 47.16
CA LYS A 153 -20.84 30.14 47.10
C LYS A 153 -21.91 30.41 48.15
N ASP A 154 -22.90 29.54 48.28
CA ASP A 154 -23.98 29.70 49.26
C ASP A 154 -23.46 29.62 50.70
N SER A 155 -22.59 28.64 50.98
CA SER A 155 -21.94 28.51 52.29
C SER A 155 -21.09 29.73 52.65
N SER A 156 -20.36 30.29 51.68
CA SER A 156 -19.58 31.51 51.86
C SER A 156 -20.45 32.74 52.16
N ILE A 157 -21.63 32.85 51.52
CA ILE A 157 -22.58 33.93 51.80
C ILE A 157 -23.10 33.81 53.24
N VAL A 158 -23.56 32.62 53.63
CA VAL A 158 -24.06 32.34 54.99
C VAL A 158 -22.99 32.62 56.05
N SER A 159 -21.75 32.18 55.81
CA SER A 159 -20.64 32.44 56.73
C SER A 159 -20.35 33.94 56.87
N ASN A 160 -20.41 34.70 55.78
CA ASN A 160 -20.18 36.14 55.81
C ASN A 160 -21.29 36.88 56.58
N ASP A 161 -22.55 36.47 56.42
CA ASP A 161 -23.67 37.05 57.17
C ASP A 161 -23.60 36.71 58.66
N ASN A 162 -23.17 35.49 59.01
CA ASN A 162 -22.90 35.10 60.39
C ASN A 162 -21.77 35.95 60.99
N ILE A 163 -20.67 36.19 60.26
CA ILE A 163 -19.57 37.05 60.72
C ILE A 163 -20.06 38.48 60.97
N LYS A 164 -20.87 39.05 60.07
CA LYS A 164 -21.48 40.38 60.28
C LYS A 164 -22.37 40.42 61.52
N SER A 165 -23.20 39.39 61.72
CA SER A 165 -24.07 39.27 62.88
C SER A 165 -23.28 39.20 64.19
N VAL A 166 -22.24 38.36 64.24
CA VAL A 166 -21.32 38.26 65.38
C VAL A 166 -20.62 39.60 65.63
N GLY A 167 -20.13 40.26 64.57
CA GLY A 167 -19.52 41.59 64.67
C GLY A 167 -20.46 42.62 65.30
N ASN A 168 -21.72 42.67 64.86
CA ASN A 168 -22.73 43.56 65.42
C ASN A 168 -23.05 43.25 66.90
N ASN A 169 -23.13 41.96 67.25
CA ASN A 169 -23.36 41.54 68.64
C ASN A 169 -22.20 41.93 69.57
N ILE A 170 -20.95 41.78 69.11
CA ILE A 170 -19.76 42.20 69.87
C ILE A 170 -19.78 43.71 70.11
N VAL A 171 -20.13 44.52 69.09
CA VAL A 171 -20.26 45.98 69.24
C VAL A 171 -21.34 46.32 70.26
N SER A 172 -22.52 45.72 70.16
CA SER A 172 -23.63 45.97 71.10
C SER A 172 -23.28 45.57 72.54
N GLN A 173 -22.63 44.42 72.74
CA GLN A 173 -22.18 43.98 74.06
C GLN A 173 -21.10 44.91 74.64
N SER A 174 -20.17 45.40 73.81
CA SER A 174 -19.17 46.38 74.22
C SER A 174 -19.81 47.70 74.71
N GLU A 175 -20.83 48.18 74.00
CA GLU A 175 -21.61 49.37 74.43
C GLU A 175 -22.33 49.14 75.75
N GLN A 176 -22.95 47.98 75.93
CA GLN A 176 -23.62 47.62 77.19
C GLN A 176 -22.63 47.52 78.36
N LEU A 177 -21.47 46.89 78.15
CA LEU A 177 -20.41 46.79 79.15
C LEU A 177 -19.88 48.18 79.55
N ASN A 178 -19.69 49.08 78.58
CA ASN A 178 -19.29 50.46 78.86
C ASN A 178 -20.34 51.19 79.71
N LYS A 179 -21.64 51.01 79.40
CA LYS A 179 -22.73 51.62 80.18
C LYS A 179 -22.81 51.07 81.61
N ILE A 180 -22.67 49.75 81.78
CA ILE A 180 -22.64 49.12 83.11
C ILE A 180 -21.44 49.63 83.92
N THR A 181 -20.27 49.73 83.28
CA THR A 181 -19.04 50.23 83.92
C THR A 181 -19.19 51.69 84.35
N ALA A 182 -19.82 52.54 83.53
CA ALA A 182 -20.12 53.93 83.87
C ALA A 182 -21.08 54.03 85.07
N ASN A 183 -22.18 53.28 85.04
CA ASN A 183 -23.16 53.24 86.13
C ASN A 183 -22.53 52.72 87.44
N ALA A 184 -21.66 51.71 87.36
CA ALA A 184 -20.95 51.18 88.51
C ALA A 184 -20.02 52.24 89.13
N LYS A 185 -19.33 53.03 88.30
CA LYS A 185 -18.48 54.13 88.74
C LYS A 185 -19.29 55.22 89.47
N GLU A 186 -20.42 55.65 88.91
CA GLU A 186 -21.31 56.63 89.56
C GLU A 186 -21.86 56.13 90.90
N ALA A 187 -22.28 54.86 90.96
CA ALA A 187 -22.74 54.25 92.19
C ALA A 187 -21.62 54.19 93.26
N PHE A 188 -20.38 53.89 92.85
CA PHE A 188 -19.23 53.84 93.74
C PHE A 188 -18.88 55.23 94.29
N ASP A 189 -18.91 56.26 93.45
CA ASP A 189 -18.70 57.66 93.86
C ASP A 189 -19.80 58.13 94.82
N GLY A 190 -21.06 57.77 94.56
CA GLY A 190 -22.19 58.04 95.44
C GLY A 190 -22.05 57.39 96.81
N LEU A 191 -21.69 56.11 96.86
CA LEU A 191 -21.43 55.38 98.11
C LEU A 191 -20.27 56.00 98.91
N ASN A 192 -19.17 56.35 98.22
CA ASN A 192 -18.02 56.97 98.85
C ASN A 192 -18.38 58.33 99.47
N GLN A 193 -19.25 59.11 98.82
CA GLN A 193 -19.72 60.38 99.33
C GLN A 193 -20.66 60.23 100.53
N ILE A 194 -21.59 59.27 100.47
CA ILE A 194 -22.48 58.95 101.61
C ILE A 194 -21.66 58.48 102.82
N MET A 195 -20.66 57.62 102.62
CA MET A 195 -19.79 57.15 103.70
C MET A 195 -18.99 58.29 104.34
N LYS A 196 -18.46 59.24 103.54
CA LYS A 196 -17.80 60.44 104.06
C LYS A 196 -18.74 61.33 104.88
N ASN A 197 -19.97 61.52 104.41
CA ASN A 197 -20.96 62.34 105.12
C ASN A 197 -21.40 61.66 106.42
N ASN A 198 -21.73 60.37 106.38
CA ASN A 198 -22.11 59.61 107.57
C ASN A 198 -20.99 59.58 108.61
N THR A 199 -19.71 59.49 108.20
CA THR A 199 -18.58 59.53 109.14
C THR A 199 -18.50 60.90 109.85
N LYS A 200 -18.75 62.01 109.13
CA LYS A 200 -18.81 63.35 109.74
C LYS A 200 -20.02 63.51 110.67
N ASP A 201 -21.19 63.03 110.26
CA ASP A 201 -22.40 63.10 111.07
C ASP A 201 -22.27 62.25 112.35
N LEU A 202 -21.60 61.09 112.27
CA LEU A 202 -21.32 60.24 113.42
C LEU A 202 -20.35 60.91 114.41
N ASP A 203 -19.32 61.58 113.90
CA ASP A 203 -18.34 62.31 114.72
C ASP A 203 -18.99 63.51 115.42
N GLN A 204 -19.84 64.24 114.69
CA GLN A 204 -20.64 65.35 115.23
C GLN A 204 -21.65 64.87 116.28
N ALA A 205 -22.35 63.76 116.03
CA ALA A 205 -23.30 63.14 116.95
C ALA A 205 -22.62 62.61 118.22
N SER A 206 -21.41 62.05 118.11
CA SER A 206 -20.58 61.60 119.23
C SER A 206 -20.16 62.77 120.12
N LEU A 207 -19.67 63.86 119.52
CA LEU A 207 -19.30 65.08 120.24
C LEU A 207 -20.51 65.77 120.92
N ASN A 208 -21.67 65.75 120.27
CA ASN A 208 -22.90 66.31 120.83
C ASN A 208 -23.51 65.44 121.94
N SER A 209 -23.47 64.11 121.82
CA SER A 209 -23.91 63.19 122.88
C SER A 209 -23.05 63.30 124.13
N SER A 210 -21.74 63.50 123.96
CA SER A 210 -20.82 63.79 125.07
C SER A 210 -21.17 65.09 125.82
N ARG A 211 -21.66 66.12 125.11
CA ARG A 211 -22.15 67.37 125.73
C ARG A 211 -23.55 67.21 126.35
N GLN A 212 -24.46 66.49 125.70
CA GLN A 212 -25.83 66.26 126.17
C GLN A 212 -25.90 65.37 127.41
N LEU A 213 -25.03 64.37 127.56
CA LEU A 213 -24.93 63.56 128.77
C LEU A 213 -24.60 64.39 130.03
N LYS A 214 -24.03 65.59 129.87
CA LYS A 214 -23.76 66.52 130.97
C LYS A 214 -24.96 67.41 131.33
N ALA A 215 -25.93 67.56 130.44
CA ALA A 215 -27.12 68.41 130.60
C ALA A 215 -28.41 67.60 130.89
N ILE A 216 -28.45 66.31 130.54
CA ILE A 216 -29.61 65.41 130.74
C ILE A 216 -29.82 65.06 132.22
N THR A 217 -28.84 65.29 133.11
CA THR A 217 -29.00 65.08 134.55
C THR A 217 -30.05 66.02 135.19
N GLU A 218 -30.52 67.07 134.50
CA GLU A 218 -31.35 68.13 135.11
C GLU A 218 -32.78 68.33 134.56
N GLY A 219 -33.28 67.61 133.53
CA GLY A 219 -34.50 68.05 132.79
C GLY A 219 -35.57 67.00 132.41
N VAL A 220 -35.90 66.03 133.27
CA VAL A 220 -36.65 64.81 132.86
C VAL A 220 -38.20 64.89 132.81
N ILE A 221 -38.90 65.99 133.11
CA ILE A 221 -40.38 65.93 133.29
C ILE A 221 -41.24 66.38 132.08
N GLU A 222 -40.70 67.05 131.06
CA GLU A 222 -41.53 67.65 129.98
C GLU A 222 -41.65 66.81 128.67
N LEU A 223 -40.86 65.74 128.53
CA LEU A 223 -40.71 64.97 127.27
C LEU A 223 -41.86 63.98 126.97
N SER A 224 -42.72 63.66 127.94
CA SER A 224 -43.59 62.48 127.83
C SER A 224 -44.76 62.62 126.84
N LYS A 225 -45.11 63.83 126.37
CA LYS A 225 -46.33 64.08 125.57
C LYS A 225 -46.09 64.14 124.05
N SER A 226 -44.84 64.30 123.61
CA SER A 226 -44.48 64.46 122.19
C SER A 226 -44.09 63.15 121.49
N PHE A 227 -43.97 62.04 122.23
CA PHE A 227 -43.37 60.80 121.74
C PHE A 227 -44.34 59.88 120.96
N GLU A 228 -45.65 60.03 121.15
CA GLU A 228 -46.63 59.07 120.62
C GLU A 228 -47.02 59.29 119.15
N ASP A 229 -46.96 60.53 118.66
CA ASP A 229 -47.44 60.89 117.31
C ASP A 229 -46.37 60.69 116.22
N VAL A 230 -45.09 60.88 116.57
CA VAL A 230 -43.93 60.68 115.68
C VAL A 230 -43.63 59.18 115.47
N ALA A 231 -43.82 58.36 116.50
CA ALA A 231 -43.56 56.92 116.44
C ALA A 231 -44.51 56.16 115.48
N LYS A 232 -45.78 56.58 115.36
CA LYS A 232 -46.77 55.93 114.48
C LYS A 232 -46.50 56.16 112.99
N ARG A 233 -46.01 57.34 112.60
CA ARG A 233 -45.71 57.68 111.19
C ARG A 233 -44.40 57.07 110.67
N GLY A 234 -43.37 56.98 111.52
CA GLY A 234 -42.10 56.34 111.17
C GLY A 234 -42.22 54.83 110.95
N THR A 235 -43.06 54.16 111.73
CA THR A 235 -43.20 52.70 111.66
C THR A 235 -43.94 52.23 110.39
N SER A 236 -44.93 52.99 109.90
CA SER A 236 -45.71 52.63 108.69
C SER A 236 -44.89 52.78 107.40
N LEU A 237 -44.13 53.87 107.25
CA LEU A 237 -43.33 54.13 106.06
C LEU A 237 -42.15 53.14 105.93
N VAL A 238 -41.50 52.81 107.05
CA VAL A 238 -40.40 51.83 107.07
C VAL A 238 -40.89 50.43 106.69
N LYS A 239 -42.12 50.06 107.05
CA LYS A 239 -42.67 48.74 106.76
C LYS A 239 -42.95 48.55 105.26
N GLY A 240 -43.63 49.51 104.62
CA GLY A 240 -43.95 49.43 103.18
C GLY A 240 -42.70 49.46 102.29
N VAL A 241 -41.74 50.34 102.60
CA VAL A 241 -40.45 50.39 101.87
C VAL A 241 -39.67 49.08 102.05
N SER A 242 -39.73 48.42 103.21
CA SER A 242 -39.04 47.14 103.43
C SER A 242 -39.68 45.96 102.68
N GLU A 243 -40.99 46.00 102.46
CA GLU A 243 -41.74 44.98 101.72
C GLU A 243 -41.44 45.09 100.21
N ASP A 244 -41.53 46.30 99.63
CA ASP A 244 -41.17 46.55 98.22
C ASP A 244 -39.70 46.21 97.92
N PHE A 245 -38.80 46.50 98.87
CA PHE A 245 -37.38 46.18 98.74
C PHE A 245 -37.11 44.68 98.80
N ARG A 246 -37.85 43.94 99.64
CA ARG A 246 -37.78 42.47 99.69
C ARG A 246 -38.27 41.83 98.39
N GLU A 247 -39.38 42.32 97.84
CA GLU A 247 -39.92 41.82 96.56
C GLU A 247 -38.96 42.10 95.40
N THR A 248 -38.38 43.30 95.35
CA THR A 248 -37.40 43.67 94.33
C THR A 248 -36.12 42.83 94.41
N ILE A 249 -35.61 42.57 95.62
CA ILE A 249 -34.44 41.68 95.82
C ILE A 249 -34.78 40.24 95.41
N ALA A 250 -35.97 39.74 95.72
CA ALA A 250 -36.38 38.40 95.33
C ALA A 250 -36.44 38.24 93.80
N ASN A 251 -37.11 39.17 93.11
CA ASN A 251 -37.21 39.18 91.64
C ASN A 251 -35.83 39.34 90.97
N MET A 252 -34.95 40.15 91.57
CA MET A 252 -33.58 40.34 91.05
C MET A 252 -32.71 39.10 91.24
N SER A 253 -32.84 38.40 92.37
CA SER A 253 -32.14 37.14 92.62
C SER A 253 -32.59 36.04 91.65
N GLU A 254 -33.90 35.89 91.43
CA GLU A 254 -34.47 34.93 90.47
C GLU A 254 -34.00 35.23 89.04
N ASN A 255 -34.04 36.49 88.62
CA ASN A 255 -33.62 36.87 87.28
C ASN A 255 -32.10 36.71 87.10
N SER A 256 -31.30 36.98 88.13
CA SER A 256 -29.85 36.75 88.11
C SER A 256 -29.51 35.26 87.98
N GLU A 257 -30.25 34.38 88.66
CA GLU A 257 -30.10 32.93 88.56
C GLU A 257 -30.45 32.43 87.16
N LYS A 258 -31.56 32.92 86.57
CA LYS A 258 -31.98 32.60 85.21
C LYS A 258 -30.97 33.08 84.15
N ILE A 259 -30.40 34.27 84.33
CA ILE A 259 -29.33 34.79 83.46
C ILE A 259 -28.07 33.93 83.58
N SER A 260 -27.70 33.51 84.79
CA SER A 260 -26.53 32.64 85.00
C SER A 260 -26.67 31.29 84.29
N LEU A 261 -27.85 30.68 84.37
CA LEU A 261 -28.16 29.43 83.65
C LEU A 261 -28.10 29.61 82.13
N ASN A 262 -28.71 30.67 81.58
CA ASN A 262 -28.67 30.94 80.15
C ASN A 262 -27.24 31.23 79.65
N ILE A 263 -26.41 31.92 80.44
CA ILE A 263 -24.99 32.17 80.10
C ILE A 263 -24.21 30.84 80.09
N LYS A 264 -24.49 29.95 81.05
CA LYS A 264 -23.86 28.62 81.10
C LYS A 264 -24.24 27.78 79.88
N ASP A 265 -25.52 27.73 79.52
CA ASP A 265 -26.01 26.98 78.35
C ASP A 265 -25.48 27.55 77.03
N ALA A 266 -25.42 28.88 76.90
CA ALA A 266 -24.80 29.54 75.75
C ALA A 266 -23.31 29.22 75.65
N GLY A 267 -22.59 29.25 76.78
CA GLY A 267 -21.18 28.87 76.87
C GLY A 267 -20.93 27.43 76.44
N GLU A 268 -21.71 26.47 76.95
CA GLU A 268 -21.61 25.05 76.55
C GLU A 268 -21.88 24.85 75.05
N ASN A 269 -22.87 25.54 74.49
CA ASN A 269 -23.17 25.44 73.06
C ASN A 269 -22.05 26.03 72.19
N VAL A 270 -21.45 27.15 72.59
CA VAL A 270 -20.29 27.73 71.90
C VAL A 270 -19.10 26.77 71.92
N PHE A 271 -18.81 26.14 73.07
CA PHE A 271 -17.74 25.14 73.16
C PHE A 271 -18.00 23.92 72.26
N LYS A 272 -19.23 23.40 72.23
CA LYS A 272 -19.60 22.29 71.33
C LYS A 272 -19.44 22.65 69.85
N HIS A 273 -19.81 23.87 69.46
CA HIS A 273 -19.68 24.33 68.08
C HIS A 273 -18.21 24.56 67.71
N ALA A 274 -17.40 25.11 68.62
CA ALA A 274 -15.96 25.30 68.39
C ALA A 274 -15.23 23.95 68.21
N ASP A 275 -15.57 22.95 69.02
CA ASP A 275 -15.01 21.60 68.93
C ASP A 275 -15.41 20.90 67.63
N ALA A 276 -16.70 21.00 67.23
CA ALA A 276 -17.18 20.48 65.95
C ALA A 276 -16.50 21.16 64.75
N LEU A 277 -16.24 22.47 64.84
CA LEU A 277 -15.56 23.24 63.81
C LEU A 277 -14.08 22.83 63.68
N ASP A 278 -13.37 22.62 64.80
CA ASP A 278 -11.99 22.12 64.82
C ASP A 278 -11.89 20.71 64.22
N GLY A 279 -12.81 19.82 64.57
CA GLY A 279 -12.89 18.48 63.98
C GLY A 279 -13.12 18.51 62.47
N THR A 280 -14.01 19.39 62.00
CA THR A 280 -14.29 19.57 60.57
C THR A 280 -13.08 20.15 59.83
N ALA A 281 -12.40 21.14 60.41
CA ALA A 281 -11.20 21.75 59.83
C ALA A 281 -10.06 20.72 59.68
N LYS A 282 -9.85 19.88 60.70
CA LYS A 282 -8.87 18.77 60.64
C LYS A 282 -9.22 17.76 59.55
N ALA A 283 -10.50 17.37 59.45
CA ALA A 283 -10.95 16.45 58.40
C ALA A 283 -10.74 17.02 56.99
N VAL A 284 -11.04 18.31 56.78
CA VAL A 284 -10.80 19.01 55.51
C VAL A 284 -9.30 19.08 55.19
N SER A 285 -8.45 19.37 56.18
CA SER A 285 -7.00 19.42 55.98
C SER A 285 -6.42 18.06 55.60
N LEU A 286 -6.86 16.97 56.24
CA LEU A 286 -6.44 15.61 55.89
C LEU A 286 -6.84 15.26 54.47
N ARG A 287 -8.08 15.56 54.09
CA ARG A 287 -8.62 15.25 52.77
C ARG A 287 -7.96 16.06 51.66
N LEU A 288 -7.60 17.33 51.92
CA LEU A 288 -6.78 18.14 51.02
C LEU A 288 -5.39 17.54 50.83
N SER A 289 -4.78 17.01 51.89
CA SER A 289 -3.47 16.35 51.80
C SER A 289 -3.51 15.08 50.95
N GLU A 290 -4.54 14.23 51.14
CA GLU A 290 -4.76 13.04 50.29
C GLU A 290 -4.98 13.41 48.82
N ILE A 291 -5.78 14.45 48.54
CA ILE A 291 -6.01 14.91 47.17
C ILE A 291 -4.71 15.42 46.53
N LEU A 292 -3.90 16.18 47.27
CA LEU A 292 -2.60 16.66 46.78
C LEU A 292 -1.67 15.47 46.47
N GLU A 293 -1.65 14.44 47.31
CA GLU A 293 -0.85 13.23 47.07
C GLU A 293 -1.29 12.52 45.77
N VAL A 294 -2.59 12.35 45.56
CA VAL A 294 -3.15 11.76 44.33
C VAL A 294 -2.84 12.60 43.10
N ILE A 295 -2.96 13.93 43.17
CA ILE A 295 -2.62 14.83 42.05
C ILE A 295 -1.14 14.71 41.71
N THR A 296 -0.27 14.65 42.72
CA THR A 296 1.17 14.54 42.51
C THR A 296 1.55 13.20 41.88
N ALA A 297 0.94 12.11 42.35
CA ALA A 297 1.11 10.77 41.79
C ALA A 297 0.63 10.69 40.34
N ASN A 298 -0.55 11.24 40.04
CA ASN A 298 -1.09 11.26 38.68
C ASN A 298 -0.24 12.11 37.74
N SER A 299 0.27 13.26 38.21
CA SER A 299 1.18 14.10 37.42
C SER A 299 2.47 13.35 37.06
N SER A 300 3.06 12.63 38.02
CA SER A 300 4.24 11.79 37.77
C SER A 300 3.94 10.66 36.78
N ALA A 301 2.80 9.98 36.92
CA ALA A 301 2.41 8.92 35.98
C ALA A 301 2.19 9.47 34.56
N LEU A 302 1.62 10.67 34.44
CA LEU A 302 1.42 11.33 33.16
C LEU A 302 2.73 11.74 32.49
N ALA A 303 3.72 12.18 33.28
CA ALA A 303 5.06 12.48 32.78
C ALA A 303 5.74 11.20 32.23
N ASP A 304 5.70 10.10 32.97
CA ASP A 304 6.24 8.79 32.56
C ASP A 304 5.58 8.27 31.28
N ILE A 305 4.26 8.38 31.17
CA ILE A 305 3.51 7.98 29.97
C ILE A 305 3.88 8.87 28.78
N SER A 306 4.03 10.18 29.00
CA SER A 306 4.44 11.12 27.95
C SER A 306 5.84 10.81 27.43
N ASP A 307 6.81 10.52 28.30
CA ASP A 307 8.16 10.12 27.91
C ASP A 307 8.14 8.83 27.07
N LYS A 308 7.38 7.82 27.51
CA LYS A 308 7.20 6.57 26.73
C LYS A 308 6.55 6.81 25.38
N ALA A 309 5.60 7.74 25.29
CA ALA A 309 4.96 8.11 24.03
C ALA A 309 5.94 8.80 23.08
N ILE A 310 6.78 9.70 23.58
CA ILE A 310 7.84 10.37 22.80
C ILE A 310 8.82 9.32 22.26
N THR A 311 9.36 8.45 23.11
CA THR A 311 10.31 7.41 22.67
C THR A 311 9.68 6.43 21.66
N SER A 312 8.38 6.14 21.80
CA SER A 312 7.66 5.29 20.85
C SER A 312 7.46 5.99 19.51
N ALA A 313 7.21 7.30 19.51
CA ALA A 313 7.09 8.10 18.30
C ALA A 313 8.44 8.21 17.57
N GLU A 314 9.55 8.40 18.28
CA GLU A 314 10.91 8.41 17.70
C GLU A 314 11.24 7.06 17.03
N LYS A 315 10.94 5.94 17.69
CA LYS A 315 11.12 4.60 17.10
C LYS A 315 10.25 4.38 15.86
N LEU A 316 9.03 4.92 15.87
CA LEU A 316 8.13 4.85 14.71
C LEU A 316 8.72 5.66 13.54
N GLU A 317 9.21 6.87 13.80
CA GLU A 317 9.85 7.72 12.80
C GLU A 317 11.05 7.01 12.15
N GLU A 318 11.89 6.39 12.97
CA GLU A 318 13.05 5.60 12.50
C GLU A 318 12.61 4.41 11.63
N SER A 319 11.65 3.61 12.11
CA SER A 319 11.15 2.43 11.36
C SER A 319 10.47 2.81 10.05
N VAL A 320 9.71 3.90 10.02
CA VAL A 320 9.07 4.41 8.81
C VAL A 320 10.13 4.93 7.84
N GLY A 321 11.16 5.63 8.33
CA GLY A 321 12.29 6.08 7.53
C GLY A 321 13.03 4.92 6.85
N GLU A 322 13.29 3.83 7.59
CA GLU A 322 13.89 2.61 7.01
C GLU A 322 13.00 1.96 5.95
N GLN A 323 11.69 1.81 6.23
CA GLN A 323 10.76 1.19 5.28
C GLN A 323 10.64 1.99 3.97
N VAL A 324 10.63 3.32 4.03
CA VAL A 324 10.62 4.18 2.84
C VAL A 324 11.90 3.97 2.02
N ASN A 325 13.06 3.88 2.65
CA ASN A 325 14.32 3.62 1.95
C ASN A 325 14.33 2.25 1.26
N VAL A 326 13.81 1.20 1.93
CA VAL A 326 13.66 -0.14 1.33
C VAL A 326 12.70 -0.09 0.14
N LEU A 327 11.58 0.63 0.24
CA LEU A 327 10.62 0.81 -0.86
C LEU A 327 11.25 1.50 -2.08
N ILE A 328 12.07 2.54 -1.85
CA ILE A 328 12.80 3.23 -2.92
C ILE A 328 13.76 2.26 -3.62
N ASP A 329 14.48 1.43 -2.85
CA ASP A 329 15.43 0.48 -3.41
C ASP A 329 14.74 -0.67 -4.18
N VAL A 330 13.64 -1.21 -3.65
CA VAL A 330 12.82 -2.21 -4.35
C VAL A 330 12.24 -1.62 -5.64
N SER A 331 11.77 -0.38 -5.62
CA SER A 331 11.26 0.31 -6.81
C SER A 331 12.34 0.48 -7.89
N LYS A 332 13.56 0.88 -7.51
CA LYS A 332 14.69 0.97 -8.43
C LYS A 332 15.06 -0.38 -9.05
N ARG A 333 15.07 -1.45 -8.24
CA ARG A 333 15.32 -2.82 -8.73
C ARG A 333 14.22 -3.30 -9.68
N ALA A 334 12.96 -3.01 -9.37
CA ALA A 334 11.84 -3.33 -10.25
C ALA A 334 11.94 -2.61 -11.61
N ASP A 335 12.25 -1.31 -11.62
CA ASP A 335 12.46 -0.55 -12.87
C ASP A 335 13.60 -1.13 -13.73
N SER A 336 14.70 -1.54 -13.07
CA SER A 336 15.80 -2.22 -13.76
C SER A 336 15.39 -3.57 -14.36
N HIS A 337 14.62 -4.38 -13.62
CA HIS A 337 14.14 -5.66 -14.11
C HIS A 337 13.12 -5.52 -15.25
N VAL A 338 12.27 -4.49 -15.21
CA VAL A 338 11.36 -4.18 -16.32
C VAL A 338 12.15 -3.86 -17.58
N LYS A 339 13.15 -2.98 -17.51
CA LYS A 339 14.03 -2.67 -18.65
C LYS A 339 14.77 -3.89 -19.18
N GLU A 340 15.23 -4.77 -18.30
CA GLU A 340 15.89 -6.02 -18.69
C GLU A 340 14.91 -6.97 -19.40
N LEU A 341 13.69 -7.13 -18.88
CA LEU A 341 12.65 -7.96 -19.50
C LEU A 341 12.21 -7.42 -20.86
N GLU A 342 12.05 -6.11 -21.00
CA GLU A 342 11.75 -5.46 -22.29
C GLU A 342 12.84 -5.76 -23.33
N ASN A 343 14.11 -5.64 -22.95
CA ASN A 343 15.23 -5.97 -23.84
C ASN A 343 15.25 -7.46 -24.22
N ARG A 344 15.06 -8.36 -23.25
CA ARG A 344 15.01 -9.81 -23.52
C ARG A 344 13.85 -10.21 -24.41
N LEU A 345 12.68 -9.58 -24.24
CA LEU A 345 11.53 -9.79 -25.13
C LEU A 345 11.81 -9.29 -26.55
N LYS A 346 12.48 -8.14 -26.67
CA LYS A 346 12.89 -7.59 -27.97
C LYS A 346 13.87 -8.52 -28.71
N GLU A 347 14.87 -9.03 -28.01
CA GLU A 347 15.83 -10.01 -28.58
C GLU A 347 15.14 -11.31 -28.96
N ALA A 348 14.32 -11.88 -28.07
CA ALA A 348 13.61 -13.14 -28.34
C ALA A 348 12.62 -13.04 -29.50
N THR A 349 11.92 -11.91 -29.64
CA THR A 349 10.99 -11.69 -30.76
C THR A 349 11.73 -11.50 -32.09
N GLN A 350 12.87 -10.80 -32.09
CA GLN A 350 13.72 -10.64 -33.26
C GLN A 350 14.33 -11.99 -33.71
N ASP A 351 14.89 -12.76 -32.78
CA ASP A 351 15.47 -14.07 -33.08
C ASP A 351 14.43 -15.06 -33.61
N ARG A 352 13.22 -15.04 -33.02
CA ARG A 352 12.09 -15.83 -33.51
C ARG A 352 11.71 -15.43 -34.93
N PHE A 353 11.59 -14.13 -35.22
CA PHE A 353 11.30 -13.66 -36.57
C PHE A 353 12.37 -14.11 -37.57
N LEU A 354 13.67 -13.99 -37.24
CA LEU A 354 14.76 -14.40 -38.13
C LEU A 354 14.75 -15.91 -38.40
N LYS A 355 14.49 -16.73 -37.39
CA LYS A 355 14.41 -18.18 -37.53
C LYS A 355 13.22 -18.60 -38.41
N GLU A 356 12.06 -18.01 -38.19
CA GLU A 356 10.87 -18.26 -39.00
C GLU A 356 11.04 -17.75 -40.44
N ALA A 357 11.66 -16.57 -40.60
CA ALA A 357 11.98 -16.01 -41.90
C ALA A 357 12.90 -16.95 -42.70
N SER A 358 13.97 -17.45 -42.07
CA SER A 358 14.89 -18.41 -42.70
C SER A 358 14.17 -19.67 -43.17
N LEU A 359 13.28 -20.25 -42.36
CA LEU A 359 12.49 -21.43 -42.75
C LEU A 359 11.59 -21.14 -43.97
N ILE A 360 10.92 -19.99 -43.98
CA ILE A 360 10.08 -19.58 -45.11
C ILE A 360 10.93 -19.35 -46.36
N PHE A 361 12.09 -18.70 -46.25
CA PHE A 361 12.99 -18.50 -47.38
C PHE A 361 13.50 -19.82 -47.99
N GLU A 362 13.80 -20.83 -47.18
CA GLU A 362 14.17 -22.16 -47.69
C GLU A 362 13.01 -22.84 -48.43
N LYS A 363 11.76 -22.71 -47.93
CA LYS A 363 10.58 -23.18 -48.66
C LYS A 363 10.40 -22.46 -50.00
N LEU A 364 10.48 -21.13 -50.00
CA LEU A 364 10.39 -20.32 -51.21
C LEU A 364 11.47 -20.72 -52.22
N LYS A 365 12.67 -21.04 -51.75
CA LYS A 365 13.78 -21.53 -52.59
C LYS A 365 13.46 -22.87 -53.24
N SER A 366 12.98 -23.85 -52.48
CA SER A 366 12.53 -25.13 -53.04
C SER A 366 11.45 -24.94 -54.09
N MET A 367 10.42 -24.14 -53.78
CA MET A 367 9.35 -23.84 -54.72
C MET A 367 9.85 -23.12 -55.97
N SER A 368 10.84 -22.23 -55.85
CA SER A 368 11.44 -21.57 -57.02
C SER A 368 12.16 -22.54 -57.95
N VAL A 369 12.76 -23.61 -57.41
CA VAL A 369 13.36 -24.69 -58.21
C VAL A 369 12.26 -25.46 -58.93
N ASP A 370 11.19 -25.83 -58.22
CA ASP A 370 10.07 -26.58 -58.81
C ASP A 370 9.33 -25.78 -59.88
N ILE A 371 9.12 -24.48 -59.66
CA ILE A 371 8.55 -23.55 -60.66
C ILE A 371 9.49 -23.46 -61.88
N THR A 372 10.81 -23.40 -61.67
CA THR A 372 11.78 -23.36 -62.78
C THR A 372 11.74 -24.63 -63.60
N ARG A 373 11.71 -25.80 -62.95
CA ARG A 373 11.64 -27.10 -63.62
C ARG A 373 10.37 -27.25 -64.47
N ALA A 374 9.23 -26.75 -63.96
CA ALA A 374 7.96 -26.80 -64.68
C ALA A 374 7.86 -25.78 -65.84
N PHE A 375 8.52 -24.62 -65.71
CA PHE A 375 8.35 -23.50 -66.65
C PHE A 375 9.49 -23.35 -67.67
N THR A 376 10.72 -23.69 -67.28
CA THR A 376 11.95 -23.54 -68.08
C THR A 376 12.95 -24.67 -67.77
N PRO A 377 12.67 -25.91 -68.22
CA PRO A 377 13.54 -27.06 -67.92
C PRO A 377 14.91 -26.97 -68.61
N GLU A 378 15.01 -26.30 -69.76
CA GLU A 378 16.23 -26.23 -70.60
C GLU A 378 17.41 -25.51 -69.94
N VAL A 379 17.16 -24.69 -68.91
CA VAL A 379 18.15 -23.86 -68.22
C VAL A 379 18.40 -24.32 -66.78
N GLU A 380 17.75 -25.41 -66.36
CA GLU A 380 17.83 -25.91 -64.99
C GLU A 380 19.27 -26.31 -64.62
N GLU A 381 19.99 -26.97 -65.53
CA GLU A 381 21.36 -27.43 -65.30
C GLU A 381 22.35 -26.26 -65.10
N GLU A 382 22.21 -25.18 -65.87
CA GLU A 382 23.03 -23.97 -65.71
C GLU A 382 22.73 -23.24 -64.38
N LEU A 383 21.47 -23.28 -63.93
CA LEU A 383 21.07 -22.67 -62.65
C LEU A 383 21.52 -23.48 -61.45
N TRP A 384 21.50 -24.82 -61.53
CA TRP A 384 22.08 -25.69 -60.52
C TRP A 384 23.57 -25.47 -60.36
N LYS A 385 24.30 -25.29 -61.47
CA LYS A 385 25.73 -24.94 -61.41
C LYS A 385 25.96 -23.65 -60.59
N LYS A 386 25.21 -22.58 -60.88
CA LYS A 386 25.28 -21.31 -60.13
C LYS A 386 24.85 -21.47 -58.67
N TYR A 387 23.88 -22.34 -58.39
CA TYR A 387 23.40 -22.64 -57.05
C TYR A 387 24.45 -23.34 -56.19
N TYR A 388 25.16 -24.34 -56.73
CA TYR A 388 26.27 -25.02 -56.05
C TYR A 388 27.51 -24.13 -55.90
N GLU A 389 27.69 -23.14 -56.79
CA GLU A 389 28.71 -22.08 -56.68
C GLU A 389 28.34 -21.01 -55.63
N GLY A 390 27.16 -21.09 -55.01
CA GLY A 390 26.74 -20.24 -53.89
C GLY A 390 25.68 -19.17 -54.20
N ASP A 391 25.24 -19.01 -55.46
CA ASP A 391 24.11 -18.14 -55.80
C ASP A 391 22.77 -18.87 -55.59
N HIS A 392 22.37 -19.02 -54.33
CA HIS A 392 21.14 -19.71 -53.96
C HIS A 392 19.85 -19.00 -54.39
N SER A 393 19.97 -17.77 -54.92
CA SER A 393 18.85 -16.99 -55.47
C SER A 393 18.82 -17.03 -57.00
N SER A 394 19.69 -17.82 -57.65
CA SER A 394 19.80 -17.91 -59.11
C SER A 394 18.48 -18.28 -59.77
N PHE A 395 17.75 -19.25 -59.21
CA PHE A 395 16.43 -19.70 -59.67
C PHE A 395 15.36 -18.60 -59.55
N MET A 396 15.25 -17.97 -58.38
CA MET A 396 14.29 -16.87 -58.15
C MET A 396 14.56 -15.68 -59.09
N ARG A 397 15.83 -15.29 -59.23
CA ARG A 397 16.24 -14.18 -60.10
C ARG A 397 16.00 -14.50 -61.56
N HIS A 398 16.26 -15.74 -61.97
CA HIS A 398 15.99 -16.21 -63.31
C HIS A 398 14.50 -16.18 -63.62
N LEU A 399 13.66 -16.73 -62.75
CA LEU A 399 12.21 -16.70 -62.89
C LEU A 399 11.67 -15.27 -62.96
N ALA A 400 12.08 -14.39 -62.03
CA ALA A 400 11.66 -12.98 -62.02
C ALA A 400 12.08 -12.24 -63.32
N LYS A 401 13.21 -12.62 -63.92
CA LYS A 401 13.71 -12.05 -65.17
C LYS A 401 13.02 -12.61 -66.40
N ILE A 402 12.74 -13.91 -66.44
CA ILE A 402 12.10 -14.58 -67.59
C ILE A 402 10.62 -14.26 -67.68
N LEU A 403 9.97 -14.03 -66.53
CA LEU A 403 8.57 -13.61 -66.44
C LEU A 403 8.37 -12.12 -66.79
N ASP A 404 8.93 -11.69 -67.92
CA ASP A 404 8.65 -10.39 -68.55
C ASP A 404 7.34 -10.44 -69.37
N LYS A 405 6.81 -9.28 -69.76
CA LYS A 405 5.48 -9.06 -70.37
C LYS A 405 5.09 -10.06 -71.47
N LYS A 406 6.04 -10.57 -72.27
CA LYS A 406 5.77 -11.52 -73.37
C LYS A 406 5.55 -12.98 -72.92
N LYS A 407 6.00 -13.39 -71.73
CA LYS A 407 5.89 -14.77 -71.22
C LYS A 407 4.83 -14.98 -70.14
N ILE A 408 4.22 -13.89 -69.65
CA ILE A 408 3.09 -13.92 -68.70
C ILE A 408 1.88 -14.72 -69.25
N ALA A 409 1.63 -14.67 -70.56
CA ALA A 409 0.55 -15.44 -71.19
C ALA A 409 0.77 -16.95 -71.11
N ASN A 410 2.03 -17.41 -71.25
CA ASN A 410 2.37 -18.82 -71.12
C ASN A 410 2.33 -19.27 -69.65
N LEU A 411 2.72 -18.39 -68.71
CA LEU A 411 2.57 -18.62 -67.27
C LEU A 411 1.10 -18.83 -66.91
N LYS A 412 0.19 -17.95 -67.34
CA LYS A 412 -1.26 -18.10 -67.11
C LYS A 412 -1.82 -19.39 -67.71
N LYS A 413 -1.42 -19.73 -68.95
CA LYS A 413 -1.85 -20.96 -69.62
C LYS A 413 -1.39 -22.21 -68.87
N ASN A 414 -0.16 -22.24 -68.38
CA ASN A 414 0.35 -23.34 -67.57
C ASN A 414 -0.33 -23.38 -66.20
N PHE A 415 -0.57 -22.23 -65.58
CA PHE A 415 -1.33 -22.12 -64.33
C PHE A 415 -2.78 -22.60 -64.47
N GLU A 416 -3.43 -22.43 -65.61
CA GLU A 416 -4.78 -22.95 -65.85
C GLU A 416 -4.81 -24.46 -66.10
N LYS A 417 -3.80 -24.99 -66.80
CA LYS A 417 -3.78 -26.39 -67.27
C LYS A 417 -3.10 -27.37 -66.33
N ASP A 418 -2.10 -26.94 -65.57
CA ASP A 418 -1.31 -27.77 -64.67
C ASP A 418 -1.67 -27.45 -63.22
N GLU A 419 -2.38 -28.40 -62.59
CA GLU A 419 -2.80 -28.32 -61.19
C GLU A 419 -1.63 -28.22 -60.22
N LYS A 420 -0.59 -29.04 -60.42
CA LYS A 420 0.60 -29.06 -59.54
C LYS A 420 1.37 -27.75 -59.64
N PHE A 421 1.54 -27.23 -60.85
CA PHE A 421 2.19 -25.93 -61.05
C PHE A 421 1.43 -24.80 -60.35
N ARG A 422 0.10 -24.79 -60.47
CA ARG A 422 -0.76 -23.82 -59.79
C ARG A 422 -0.65 -23.90 -58.27
N GLU A 423 -0.65 -25.11 -57.70
CA GLU A 423 -0.47 -25.31 -56.26
C GLU A 423 0.87 -24.74 -55.78
N ILE A 424 1.97 -25.00 -56.49
CA ILE A 424 3.30 -24.50 -56.12
C ILE A 424 3.35 -22.96 -56.18
N VAL A 425 2.78 -22.36 -57.23
CA VAL A 425 2.77 -20.89 -57.38
C VAL A 425 1.89 -20.21 -56.31
N ILE A 426 0.72 -20.76 -56.00
CA ILE A 426 -0.14 -20.26 -54.90
C ILE A 426 0.59 -20.42 -53.57
N SER A 427 1.20 -21.57 -53.32
CA SER A 427 1.94 -21.85 -52.08
C SER A 427 3.13 -20.88 -51.91
N TYR A 428 3.86 -20.59 -52.98
CA TYR A 428 4.93 -19.59 -52.98
C TYR A 428 4.40 -18.20 -52.58
N MET A 429 3.28 -17.77 -53.18
CA MET A 429 2.67 -16.47 -52.85
C MET A 429 2.20 -16.42 -51.40
N SER A 430 1.51 -17.45 -50.92
CA SER A 430 1.00 -17.51 -49.55
C SER A 430 2.12 -17.56 -48.50
N GLU A 431 3.20 -18.30 -48.74
CA GLU A 431 4.37 -18.33 -47.84
C GLU A 431 5.09 -16.96 -47.82
N PHE A 432 5.16 -16.26 -48.95
CA PHE A 432 5.72 -14.90 -49.00
C PHE A 432 4.81 -13.87 -48.30
N GLU A 433 3.49 -13.99 -48.44
CA GLU A 433 2.52 -13.15 -47.72
C GLU A 433 2.57 -13.41 -46.20
N LEU A 434 2.80 -14.66 -45.79
CA LEU A 434 2.96 -15.04 -44.38
C LEU A 434 4.15 -14.31 -43.73
N ILE A 435 5.32 -14.31 -44.38
CA ILE A 435 6.49 -13.59 -43.86
C ILE A 435 6.30 -12.06 -43.91
N LEU A 436 5.61 -11.52 -44.91
CA LEU A 436 5.24 -10.10 -44.97
C LEU A 436 4.29 -9.69 -43.82
N SER A 437 3.31 -10.53 -43.50
CA SER A 437 2.39 -10.30 -42.37
C SER A 437 3.13 -10.30 -41.03
N LYS A 438 4.09 -11.23 -40.86
CA LYS A 438 4.98 -11.27 -39.69
C LYS A 438 5.91 -10.06 -39.61
N ALA A 439 6.42 -9.58 -40.74
CA ALA A 439 7.22 -8.36 -40.78
C ALA A 439 6.38 -7.11 -40.40
N ARG A 440 5.12 -7.01 -40.85
CA ARG A 440 4.21 -5.91 -40.49
C ARG A 440 3.88 -5.83 -39.00
N SER A 441 3.87 -6.96 -38.30
CA SER A 441 3.62 -7.03 -36.86
C SER A 441 4.88 -6.84 -36.01
N SER A 442 6.04 -6.61 -36.64
CA SER A 442 7.31 -6.36 -35.96
C SER A 442 7.55 -4.86 -35.74
N GLU A 443 8.28 -4.50 -34.68
CA GLU A 443 8.58 -3.09 -34.31
C GLU A 443 9.31 -2.32 -35.44
N ARG A 444 10.08 -3.03 -36.29
CA ARG A 444 10.79 -2.47 -37.45
C ARG A 444 10.11 -2.82 -38.78
N ALA A 445 8.78 -2.73 -38.82
CA ALA A 445 7.97 -3.11 -39.97
C ALA A 445 8.50 -2.53 -41.30
N ASP A 446 8.75 -1.22 -41.35
CA ASP A 446 9.17 -0.54 -42.58
C ASP A 446 10.48 -1.08 -43.15
N VAL A 447 11.47 -1.34 -42.27
CA VAL A 447 12.78 -1.87 -42.66
C VAL A 447 12.67 -3.31 -43.13
N LEU A 448 11.94 -4.15 -42.40
CA LEU A 448 11.77 -5.56 -42.73
C LEU A 448 10.97 -5.75 -44.04
N ILE A 449 9.90 -4.98 -44.22
CA ILE A 449 9.11 -5.01 -45.46
C ILE A 449 9.96 -4.55 -46.65
N ALA A 450 10.78 -3.51 -46.50
CA ALA A 450 11.67 -3.04 -47.55
C ALA A 450 12.71 -4.10 -47.96
N ILE A 451 13.33 -4.78 -46.98
CA ILE A 451 14.30 -5.87 -47.23
C ILE A 451 13.62 -7.06 -47.93
N LEU A 452 12.47 -7.51 -47.43
CA LEU A 452 11.74 -8.65 -48.00
C LEU A 452 11.29 -8.35 -49.43
N THR A 453 10.74 -7.17 -49.68
CA THR A 453 10.25 -6.77 -51.01
C THR A 453 11.39 -6.54 -51.99
N GLY A 454 12.54 -6.04 -51.53
CA GLY A 454 13.74 -5.83 -52.34
C GLY A 454 14.52 -7.12 -52.68
N SER A 455 14.25 -8.22 -51.98
CA SER A 455 14.91 -9.51 -52.19
C SER A 455 14.54 -10.17 -53.53
N ASP A 456 15.37 -11.12 -54.00
CA ASP A 456 15.05 -11.94 -55.19
C ASP A 456 13.70 -12.67 -55.03
N ALA A 457 13.39 -13.13 -53.82
CA ALA A 457 12.12 -13.78 -53.51
C ALA A 457 10.93 -12.82 -53.64
N GLY A 458 11.08 -11.60 -53.13
CA GLY A 458 10.07 -10.55 -53.21
C GLY A 458 9.84 -10.05 -54.64
N ARG A 459 10.92 -9.94 -55.43
CA ARG A 459 10.81 -9.65 -56.86
C ARG A 459 10.01 -10.72 -57.60
N LEU A 460 10.29 -12.01 -57.35
CA LEU A 460 9.51 -13.10 -57.94
C LEU A 460 8.05 -13.06 -57.49
N TYR A 461 7.78 -12.83 -56.20
CA TYR A 461 6.42 -12.65 -55.69
C TYR A 461 5.67 -11.53 -56.42
N MET A 462 6.28 -10.35 -56.57
CA MET A 462 5.65 -9.22 -57.25
C MET A 462 5.32 -9.53 -58.71
N VAL A 463 6.19 -10.28 -59.39
CA VAL A 463 5.97 -10.69 -60.78
C VAL A 463 4.87 -11.73 -60.89
N LEU A 464 4.83 -12.74 -60.00
CA LEU A 464 3.78 -13.76 -59.94
C LEU A 464 2.42 -13.14 -59.59
N ALA A 465 2.38 -12.30 -58.54
CA ALA A 465 1.19 -11.56 -58.14
C ALA A 465 0.66 -10.71 -59.30
N ARG A 466 1.53 -9.92 -59.95
CA ARG A 466 1.15 -9.13 -61.13
C ARG A 466 0.63 -9.99 -62.29
N ALA A 467 1.26 -11.13 -62.53
CA ALA A 467 0.85 -12.04 -63.59
C ALA A 467 -0.52 -12.66 -63.31
N LEU A 468 -0.87 -12.94 -62.06
CA LEU A 468 -2.12 -13.61 -61.67
C LEU A 468 -3.26 -12.63 -61.33
N SER A 469 -2.97 -11.44 -60.81
CA SER A 469 -3.94 -10.37 -60.58
C SER A 469 -4.41 -9.69 -61.88
N SER A 470 -3.78 -10.01 -63.02
CA SER A 470 -4.17 -9.54 -64.34
C SER A 470 -5.36 -10.35 -64.91
N LYS A 471 -6.54 -10.16 -64.31
CA LYS A 471 -7.89 -10.31 -64.90
C LYS A 471 -8.63 -9.08 -64.34
N ASP A 472 -9.04 -8.07 -65.10
CA ASP A 472 -9.78 -8.11 -66.36
C ASP A 472 -9.38 -6.94 -67.27
N ASN A 473 -9.24 -7.22 -68.56
CA ASN A 473 -9.59 -6.31 -69.65
C ASN A 473 -9.85 -7.13 -70.91
#